data_AF-A0A2E0X1D7-F1
#
_entry.id   AF-A0A2E0X1D7-F1
#
_cell.length_a   1.000
_cell.length_b   1.000
_cell.length_c   1.000
_cell.angle_alpha   90.00
_cell.angle_beta   90.00
_cell.angle_gamma   90.00
#
_symmetry.space_group_name_H-M   'P 1'
#
loop_
_entity.id
_entity.type
_entity.pdbx_description
1 polymer ?
#
loop_
_entity_poly.entity_id
_entity_poly.type
_entity_poly.pdbx_seq_one_letter_code
_entity_poly.pdbx_strand_id
1 'polypeptide(L)'
;MSEQTKGEFLQEKMLNMAKWVTLEVGKENLPADLIAGIDGRSVLEVTMVCGLIEANEDLTTLRNWSGLVQLMAANNVPAELQEVVALVRQKEAMHDKFWRYMRLFIDVVRQ
;
A
#
# COMPACT_ATOMS: atom_id res chain seq x y z
N MET A 1 10.63 7.21 -25.55
CA MET A 1 9.95 6.93 -24.27
C MET A 1 11.05 6.80 -23.23
N SER A 2 11.07 7.64 -22.21
CA SER A 2 11.97 7.42 -21.07
C SER A 2 11.52 6.14 -20.36
N GLU A 3 12.48 5.30 -19.97
CA GLU A 3 12.22 4.11 -19.18
C GLU A 3 11.71 4.55 -17.80
N GLN A 4 10.57 4.02 -17.36
CA GLN A 4 10.00 4.34 -16.04
C GLN A 4 10.93 3.81 -14.96
N THR A 5 11.25 4.62 -13.96
CA THR A 5 12.03 4.18 -12.80
C THR A 5 11.21 3.25 -11.91
N LYS A 6 11.87 2.38 -11.13
CA LYS A 6 11.19 1.51 -10.15
C LYS A 6 10.33 2.29 -9.18
N GLY A 7 10.80 3.46 -8.72
CA GLY A 7 10.05 4.32 -7.82
C GLY A 7 8.76 4.86 -8.45
N GLU A 8 8.82 5.32 -9.70
CA GLU A 8 7.62 5.76 -10.43
C GLU A 8 6.64 4.60 -10.65
N PHE A 9 7.14 3.39 -10.91
CA PHE A 9 6.29 2.21 -11.01
C PHE A 9 5.61 1.88 -9.67
N LEU A 10 6.35 1.91 -8.55
CA LEU A 10 5.81 1.69 -7.22
C LEU A 10 4.73 2.74 -6.87
N GLN A 11 4.98 4.01 -7.18
CA GLN A 11 4.00 5.09 -7.00
C GLN A 11 2.72 4.83 -7.80
N GLU A 12 2.84 4.46 -9.08
CA GLU A 12 1.69 4.11 -9.91
C GLU A 12 0.90 2.93 -9.32
N LYS A 13 1.57 1.88 -8.85
CA LYS A 13 0.91 0.71 -8.27
C LYS A 13 0.27 1.00 -6.91
N MET A 14 0.88 1.85 -6.09
CA MET A 14 0.28 2.35 -4.85
C MET A 14 -1.00 3.15 -5.14
N LEU A 15 -0.96 4.03 -6.15
CA LEU A 15 -2.13 4.79 -6.60
C LEU A 15 -3.24 3.88 -7.16
N ASN A 16 -2.87 2.84 -7.90
CA ASN A 16 -3.82 1.84 -8.39
C ASN A 16 -4.48 1.06 -7.24
N MET A 17 -3.73 0.74 -6.19
CA MET A 17 -4.27 0.13 -4.97
C MET A 17 -5.26 1.08 -4.28
N ALA A 18 -4.91 2.35 -4.11
CA ALA A 18 -5.81 3.36 -3.53
C ALA A 18 -7.11 3.49 -4.34
N LYS A 19 -7.03 3.61 -5.66
CA LYS A 19 -8.21 3.65 -6.57
C LYS A 19 -9.09 2.42 -6.42
N TRP A 20 -8.47 1.24 -6.37
CA TRP A 20 -9.21 -0.01 -6.19
C TRP A 20 -9.90 -0.07 -4.83
N VAL A 21 -9.22 0.28 -3.74
CA VAL A 21 -9.81 0.31 -2.39
C VAL A 21 -10.97 1.30 -2.35
N THR A 22 -10.81 2.49 -2.91
CA THR A 22 -11.88 3.49 -3.00
C THR A 22 -13.10 2.96 -3.76
N LEU A 23 -12.89 2.21 -4.84
CA LEU A 23 -13.99 1.59 -5.61
C LEU A 23 -14.72 0.51 -4.81
N GLU A 24 -14.01 -0.41 -4.16
CA GLU A 24 -14.62 -1.53 -3.42
C GLU A 24 -15.27 -1.10 -2.09
N VAL A 25 -14.72 -0.07 -1.45
CA VAL A 25 -15.22 0.45 -0.17
C VAL A 25 -16.38 1.42 -0.40
N GLY A 26 -16.38 2.15 -1.51
CA GLY A 26 -17.28 3.27 -1.77
C GLY A 26 -16.70 4.55 -1.17
N LYS A 27 -16.60 5.61 -1.98
CA LYS A 27 -15.94 6.87 -1.58
C LYS A 27 -16.61 7.51 -0.35
N GLU A 28 -17.92 7.36 -0.24
CA GLU A 28 -18.75 7.82 0.87
C GLU A 28 -18.45 7.12 2.22
N ASN A 29 -17.81 5.95 2.18
CA ASN A 29 -17.45 5.17 3.36
C ASN A 29 -15.98 5.36 3.77
N LEU A 30 -15.26 6.26 3.09
CA LEU A 30 -13.85 6.54 3.39
C LEU A 30 -13.73 7.77 4.31
N PRO A 31 -12.93 7.70 5.39
CA PRO A 31 -12.68 8.84 6.25
C PRO A 31 -11.84 9.95 5.59
N ALA A 32 -11.05 9.60 4.57
CA ALA A 32 -10.24 10.51 3.79
C ALA A 32 -10.20 10.14 2.30
N ASP A 33 -9.82 11.09 1.44
CA ASP A 33 -9.59 10.81 0.01
C ASP A 33 -8.26 10.09 -0.18
N LEU A 34 -8.30 8.76 -0.15
CA LEU A 34 -7.13 7.90 -0.30
C LEU A 34 -6.36 8.18 -1.60
N ILE A 35 -7.07 8.50 -2.69
CA ILE A 35 -6.43 8.74 -4.00
C ILE A 35 -5.59 10.01 -3.90
N ALA A 36 -6.17 11.11 -3.42
CA ALA A 36 -5.45 12.37 -3.22
C ALA A 36 -4.31 12.21 -2.20
N GLY A 37 -4.53 11.42 -1.14
CA GLY A 37 -3.54 11.15 -0.10
C GLY A 37 -2.30 10.40 -0.61
N ILE A 38 -2.44 9.53 -1.62
CA ILE A 38 -1.32 8.83 -2.27
C ILE A 38 -0.72 9.66 -3.41
N ASP A 39 -1.54 10.31 -4.22
CA ASP A 39 -1.09 11.13 -5.37
C ASP A 39 -0.23 12.31 -4.91
N GLY A 40 -0.49 12.87 -3.73
CA GLY A 40 0.31 13.93 -3.12
C GLY A 40 1.66 13.49 -2.54
N ARG A 41 2.00 12.19 -2.55
CA ARG A 41 3.26 11.68 -2.00
C ARG A 41 4.37 11.67 -3.04
N SER A 42 5.58 11.97 -2.59
CA SER A 42 6.77 11.86 -3.44
C SER A 42 7.09 10.40 -3.78
N VAL A 43 7.76 10.19 -4.92
CA VAL A 43 8.30 8.88 -5.31
C VAL A 43 9.21 8.30 -4.23
N LEU A 44 10.00 9.14 -3.57
CA LEU A 44 10.90 8.73 -2.49
C LEU A 44 10.11 8.19 -1.29
N GLU A 45 9.08 8.88 -0.83
CA GLU A 45 8.21 8.41 0.26
C GLU A 45 7.57 7.06 -0.04
N VAL A 46 7.00 6.91 -1.24
CA VAL A 46 6.39 5.63 -1.62
C VAL A 46 7.43 4.51 -1.68
N THR A 47 8.61 4.80 -2.24
CA THR A 47 9.70 3.82 -2.31
C THR A 47 10.19 3.41 -0.92
N MET A 48 10.30 4.36 0.03
CA MET A 48 10.65 4.07 1.42
C MET A 48 9.61 3.17 2.10
N VAL A 49 8.31 3.43 1.89
CA VAL A 49 7.24 2.56 2.42
C VAL A 49 7.33 1.15 1.83
N CYS A 50 7.53 1.02 0.52
CA CYS A 50 7.71 -0.28 -0.12
C CYS A 50 8.96 -1.01 0.38
N GLY A 51 10.07 -0.30 0.60
CA GLY A 51 11.29 -0.85 1.21
C GLY A 51 11.07 -1.32 2.64
N LEU A 52 10.25 -0.62 3.43
CA LEU A 52 9.87 -1.05 4.76
C LEU A 52 9.07 -2.37 4.74
N ILE A 53 8.14 -2.50 3.79
CA ILE A 53 7.36 -3.74 3.59
C ILE A 53 8.28 -4.88 3.15
N GLU A 54 9.23 -4.62 2.26
CA GLU A 54 10.25 -5.58 1.81
C GLU A 54 11.12 -6.08 2.96
N ALA A 55 11.66 -5.17 3.77
CA ALA A 55 12.48 -5.52 4.93
C ALA A 55 11.73 -6.34 6.00
N ASN A 56 10.40 -6.40 5.92
CA ASN A 56 9.53 -7.15 6.83
C ASN A 56 8.64 -8.14 6.07
N GLU A 57 9.17 -8.78 5.01
CA GLU A 57 8.37 -9.59 4.10
C GLU A 57 7.57 -10.72 4.77
N ASP A 58 8.05 -11.23 5.91
CA ASP A 58 7.37 -12.26 6.68
C ASP A 58 5.94 -11.86 7.06
N LEU A 59 5.69 -10.57 7.28
CA LEU A 59 4.36 -10.05 7.55
C LEU A 59 3.42 -10.23 6.35
N THR A 60 3.95 -10.11 5.14
CA THR A 60 3.20 -10.34 3.90
C THR A 60 3.01 -11.84 3.65
N THR A 61 4.07 -12.64 3.84
CA THR A 61 4.04 -14.10 3.65
C THR A 61 3.05 -14.78 4.60
N LEU A 62 3.06 -14.38 5.88
CA LEU A 62 2.17 -14.90 6.91
C LEU A 62 0.81 -14.19 6.95
N ARG A 63 0.57 -13.22 6.06
CA ARG A 63 -0.64 -12.39 6.03
C ARG A 63 -0.97 -11.77 7.39
N ASN A 64 0.06 -11.32 8.10
CA ASN A 64 -0.03 -10.78 9.46
C ASN A 64 -0.50 -9.32 9.44
N TRP A 65 -1.82 -9.13 9.40
CA TRP A 65 -2.48 -7.81 9.43
C TRP A 65 -2.04 -6.95 10.61
N SER A 66 -2.02 -7.51 11.82
CA SER A 66 -1.65 -6.77 13.03
C SER A 66 -0.20 -6.31 12.99
N GLY A 67 0.71 -7.17 12.55
CA GLY A 67 2.11 -6.82 12.39
C GLY A 67 2.31 -5.73 11.35
N LEU A 68 1.58 -5.78 10.23
CA LEU A 68 1.66 -4.74 9.20
C LEU A 68 1.20 -3.37 9.71
N VAL A 69 0.08 -3.31 10.46
CA VAL A 69 -0.39 -2.05 11.07
C VAL A 69 0.62 -1.53 12.09
N GLN A 70 1.16 -2.39 12.95
CA GLN A 70 2.17 -2.01 13.94
C GLN A 70 3.45 -1.48 13.27
N LEU A 71 3.90 -2.14 12.20
CA LEU A 71 5.05 -1.72 11.41
C LEU A 71 4.84 -0.32 10.83
N MET A 72 3.69 -0.09 10.20
CA MET A 72 3.37 1.21 9.60
C MET A 72 3.29 2.32 10.64
N ALA A 73 2.63 2.07 11.78
CA ALA A 73 2.54 3.02 12.88
C ALA A 73 3.93 3.34 13.48
N ALA A 74 4.77 2.33 13.72
CA ALA A 74 6.10 2.50 14.29
C ALA A 74 7.06 3.30 13.39
N ASN A 75 6.81 3.33 12.08
CA ASN A 75 7.66 4.01 11.10
C ASN A 75 7.02 5.30 10.56
N ASN A 76 6.00 5.84 11.23
CA ASN A 76 5.30 7.07 10.83
C ASN A 76 4.80 7.04 9.37
N VAL A 77 4.41 5.86 8.88
CA VAL A 77 3.80 5.74 7.55
C VAL A 77 2.52 6.59 7.54
N PRO A 78 2.24 7.35 6.46
CA PRO A 78 1.05 8.18 6.36
C PRO A 78 -0.25 7.46 6.78
N ALA A 79 -1.11 8.17 7.49
CA ALA A 79 -2.35 7.61 8.05
C ALA A 79 -3.26 7.05 6.95
N GLU A 80 -3.27 7.65 5.75
CA GLU A 80 -4.07 7.18 4.62
C GLU A 80 -3.64 5.79 4.15
N LEU A 81 -2.33 5.47 4.22
CA LEU A 81 -1.81 4.14 3.91
C LEU A 81 -2.14 3.11 5.01
N GLN A 82 -2.10 3.53 6.27
CA GLN A 82 -2.54 2.68 7.38
C GLN A 82 -4.03 2.34 7.28
N GLU A 83 -4.83 3.33 6.88
CA GLU A 83 -6.28 3.20 6.70
C GLU A 83 -6.66 2.22 5.61
N VAL A 84 -5.91 2.17 4.50
CA VAL A 84 -6.07 1.12 3.47
C VAL A 84 -6.05 -0.27 4.09
N VAL A 85 -5.10 -0.56 4.99
CA VAL A 85 -4.99 -1.87 5.64
C VAL A 85 -6.21 -2.15 6.51
N ALA A 86 -6.68 -1.15 7.28
CA ALA A 86 -7.84 -1.29 8.15
C ALA A 86 -9.14 -1.55 7.37
N LEU A 87 -9.35 -0.84 6.25
CA LEU A 87 -10.53 -0.96 5.40
C LEU A 87 -10.57 -2.31 4.68
N VAL A 88 -9.44 -2.72 4.09
CA VAL A 88 -9.33 -4.03 3.41
C VAL A 88 -9.57 -5.16 4.40
N ARG A 89 -8.98 -5.08 5.61
CA ARG A 89 -9.12 -6.14 6.62
C ARG A 89 -10.58 -6.43 6.95
N GLN A 90 -11.47 -5.44 6.90
CA GLN A 90 -12.91 -5.59 7.17
C GLN A 90 -13.68 -6.29 6.03
N LYS A 91 -13.10 -6.40 4.83
CA LYS A 91 -13.75 -6.99 3.66
C LYS A 91 -12.95 -8.19 3.13
N GLU A 92 -13.32 -9.41 3.56
CA GLU A 92 -12.62 -10.66 3.23
C GLU A 92 -12.38 -10.85 1.72
N ALA A 93 -13.36 -10.51 0.88
CA ALA A 93 -13.24 -10.60 -0.58
C ALA A 93 -12.08 -9.78 -1.18
N MET A 94 -11.58 -8.77 -0.46
CA MET A 94 -10.46 -7.92 -0.91
C MET A 94 -9.08 -8.48 -0.50
N HIS A 95 -9.02 -9.42 0.45
CA HIS A 95 -7.77 -9.82 1.10
C HIS A 95 -6.73 -10.35 0.12
N ASP A 96 -7.11 -11.26 -0.78
CA ASP A 96 -6.16 -11.87 -1.71
C ASP A 96 -5.54 -10.84 -2.66
N LYS A 97 -6.33 -9.90 -3.17
CA LYS A 97 -5.82 -8.85 -4.06
C LYS A 97 -4.91 -7.87 -3.32
N PHE A 98 -5.22 -7.54 -2.07
CA PHE A 98 -4.34 -6.73 -1.24
C PHE A 98 -2.98 -7.40 -1.01
N TRP A 99 -2.95 -8.68 -0.62
CA TRP A 99 -1.68 -9.39 -0.40
C TRP A 99 -0.87 -9.55 -1.69
N ARG A 100 -1.52 -9.61 -2.86
CA ARG A 100 -0.84 -9.55 -4.16
C ARG A 100 -0.19 -8.19 -4.42
N TYR A 101 -0.79 -7.08 -3.99
CA TYR A 101 -0.12 -5.77 -4.04
C TYR A 101 1.10 -5.73 -3.13
N MET A 102 0.98 -6.24 -1.89
CA MET A 102 2.13 -6.28 -0.97
C MET A 102 3.28 -7.09 -1.57
N ARG A 103 3.00 -8.27 -2.14
CA ARG A 103 4.00 -9.08 -2.84
C ARG A 103 4.61 -8.35 -4.04
N LEU A 104 3.78 -7.69 -4.86
CA LEU A 104 4.25 -6.89 -5.99
C LEU A 104 5.24 -5.80 -5.55
N PHE A 105 4.96 -5.10 -4.45
CA PHE A 105 5.87 -4.07 -3.94
C PHE A 105 7.21 -4.65 -3.51
N ILE A 106 7.21 -5.79 -2.82
CA ILE A 106 8.42 -6.53 -2.41
C ILE A 106 9.24 -6.92 -3.65
N ASP A 107 8.59 -7.52 -4.64
CA ASP A 107 9.26 -8.04 -5.85
C ASP A 107 9.90 -6.93 -6.69
N VAL A 108 9.29 -5.74 -6.73
CA VAL A 108 9.83 -4.58 -7.46
C VAL A 108 11.01 -3.94 -6.74
N VAL A 109 10.99 -3.88 -5.40
CA VAL A 109 12.11 -3.35 -4.60
C VAL A 109 13.36 -4.22 -4.74
N ARG A 110 13.20 -5.54 -4.87
CA ARG A 110 14.30 -6.51 -4.97
C ARG A 110 14.98 -6.62 -6.33
N GLN A 111 14.29 -6.22 -7.40
CA GLN A 111 14.88 -6.11 -8.74
C GLN A 111 15.92 -5.00 -8.77
#